data_AF-A0AAN8Q8H7-F1
#
_entry.id   AF-A0AAN8Q8H7-F1
#
_cell.length_a   1.000
_cell.length_b   1.000
_cell.length_c   1.000
_cell.angle_alpha   90.00
_cell.angle_beta   90.00
_cell.angle_gamma   90.00
#
_symmetry.space_group_name_H-M   'P 1'
#
loop_
_entity.id
_entity.type
_entity.pdbx_description
1 polymer ?
#
loop_
_entity_poly.entity_id
_entity_poly.type
_entity_poly.pdbx_seq_one_letter_code
_entity_poly.pdbx_strand_id
1 'polypeptide(L)'
;GKKRQYDQEVENLEKKQKQTIERLEQDHTNRLRDEAKRIKAEQDKELSKFQNMLKNRKKEVKQEVEQSPKFMRRELMKLLKEDLSLIQTAKEQEFLQKQQQELDGALKKIIQQHKHEIATIERDCLNHKQQLMRAREAAMWEQEERHLQEKHQLLKQQLKDQYFMQRHQLLKRHEKEMEQMQRYNQRLIEEMKNRQAQERGRLPKIQRGDAKTRMAMFKKSLRITSAPGTPEQEREKIKQFAAQEEKRQKNERLHQHQKHENQMRDLQLQCDSNIRELQQLQVQHTH
;
A
#
# COMPACT_ATOMS: atom_id res chain seq x y z
N GLY A 1 -3.51 5.19 -20.96
CA GLY A 1 -3.78 5.13 -19.50
C GLY A 1 -5.27 5.00 -19.26
N LYS A 2 -5.68 4.38 -18.14
CA LYS A 2 -7.09 4.06 -17.83
C LYS A 2 -8.04 5.26 -17.97
N LYS A 3 -7.60 6.47 -17.59
CA LYS A 3 -8.35 7.73 -17.79
C LYS A 3 -8.83 7.93 -19.23
N ARG A 4 -7.92 7.83 -20.21
CA ARG A 4 -8.22 8.03 -21.64
C ARG A 4 -9.16 6.95 -22.19
N GLN A 5 -9.10 5.73 -21.65
CA GLN A 5 -10.00 4.65 -22.04
C GLN A 5 -11.44 4.96 -21.60
N TYR A 6 -11.66 5.35 -20.35
CA TYR A 6 -12.98 5.73 -19.86
C TYR A 6 -13.55 6.95 -20.59
N ASP A 7 -12.70 7.95 -20.88
CA ASP A 7 -13.14 9.13 -21.64
C ASP A 7 -13.61 8.72 -23.06
N GLN A 8 -12.93 7.76 -23.70
CA GLN A 8 -13.34 7.20 -25.00
C GLN A 8 -14.63 6.36 -24.92
N GLU A 9 -14.79 5.56 -23.87
CA GLU A 9 -15.98 4.74 -23.66
C GLU A 9 -17.24 5.61 -23.45
N VAL A 10 -17.11 6.73 -22.72
CA VAL A 10 -18.20 7.71 -22.56
C VAL A 10 -18.55 8.36 -23.90
N GLU A 11 -17.56 8.78 -24.69
CA GLU A 11 -17.81 9.38 -26.01
C GLU A 11 -18.51 8.39 -26.96
N ASN A 12 -18.08 7.13 -26.97
CA ASN A 12 -18.68 6.08 -27.78
C ASN A 12 -20.13 5.81 -27.37
N LEU A 13 -20.42 5.86 -26.07
CA LEU A 13 -21.76 5.70 -25.53
C LEU A 13 -22.69 6.82 -25.99
N GLU A 14 -22.24 8.07 -25.91
CA GLU A 14 -23.00 9.25 -26.37
C GLU A 14 -23.26 9.19 -27.89
N LYS A 15 -22.25 8.80 -28.68
CA LYS A 15 -22.41 8.60 -30.13
C LYS A 15 -23.45 7.52 -30.44
N LYS A 16 -23.39 6.39 -29.74
CA LYS A 16 -24.36 5.28 -29.91
C LYS A 16 -25.76 5.69 -29.51
N GLN A 17 -25.92 6.44 -28.41
CA GLN A 17 -27.21 6.98 -27.97
C GLN A 17 -27.81 7.88 -29.05
N LYS A 18 -27.03 8.85 -29.55
CA LYS A 18 -27.47 9.79 -30.59
C LYS A 18 -27.98 9.06 -31.82
N GLN A 19 -27.21 8.11 -32.34
CA GLN A 19 -27.63 7.30 -33.50
C GLN A 19 -28.90 6.48 -33.25
N THR A 20 -29.07 5.97 -32.03
CA THR A 20 -30.25 5.19 -31.65
C THR A 20 -31.51 6.07 -31.59
N ILE A 21 -31.40 7.28 -31.04
CA ILE A 21 -32.49 8.26 -30.97
C ILE A 21 -32.88 8.71 -32.38
N GLU A 22 -31.92 9.12 -33.22
CA GLU A 22 -32.19 9.56 -34.60
C GLU A 22 -32.94 8.48 -35.40
N ARG A 23 -32.55 7.21 -35.24
CA ARG A 23 -33.23 6.08 -35.88
C ARG A 23 -34.66 5.90 -35.38
N LEU A 24 -34.88 5.99 -34.08
CA LEU A 24 -36.21 5.84 -33.47
C LEU A 24 -37.16 6.98 -33.86
N GLU A 25 -36.67 8.21 -33.91
CA GLU A 25 -37.44 9.37 -34.37
C GLU A 25 -37.92 9.18 -35.82
N GLN A 26 -37.04 8.66 -36.68
CA GLN A 26 -37.37 8.36 -38.07
C GLN A 26 -38.41 7.24 -38.17
N ASP A 27 -38.23 6.14 -37.43
CA ASP A 27 -39.17 5.01 -37.40
C ASP A 27 -40.53 5.44 -36.88
N HIS A 28 -40.59 6.28 -35.85
CA HIS A 28 -41.83 6.80 -35.30
C HIS A 28 -42.58 7.71 -36.28
N THR A 29 -41.84 8.60 -36.96
CA THR A 29 -42.40 9.48 -37.99
C THR A 29 -43.05 8.66 -39.11
N ASN A 30 -42.40 7.56 -39.52
CA ASN A 30 -42.94 6.63 -40.51
C ASN A 30 -44.21 5.93 -39.99
N ARG A 31 -44.18 5.38 -38.77
CA ARG A 31 -45.35 4.73 -38.15
C ARG A 31 -46.55 5.67 -38.05
N LEU A 32 -46.36 6.92 -37.63
CA LEU A 32 -47.45 7.92 -37.57
C LEU A 32 -48.06 8.17 -38.95
N ARG A 33 -47.22 8.33 -39.97
CA ARG A 33 -47.67 8.59 -41.34
C ARG A 33 -48.46 7.41 -41.89
N ASP A 34 -47.96 6.19 -41.70
CA ASP A 34 -48.58 4.99 -42.23
C ASP A 34 -49.89 4.65 -41.50
N GLU A 35 -49.92 4.84 -40.18
CA GLU A 35 -51.13 4.70 -39.38
C GLU A 35 -52.20 5.71 -39.80
N ALA A 36 -51.83 6.99 -39.94
CA ALA A 36 -52.77 8.04 -40.36
C ALA A 36 -53.34 7.75 -41.75
N LYS A 37 -52.51 7.28 -42.69
CA LYS A 37 -52.94 6.88 -44.03
C LYS A 37 -53.89 5.68 -43.97
N ARG A 38 -53.58 4.67 -43.16
CA ARG A 38 -54.40 3.47 -43.00
C ARG A 38 -55.78 3.80 -42.44
N ILE A 39 -55.83 4.61 -41.38
CA ILE A 39 -57.09 5.02 -40.74
C ILE A 39 -57.93 5.85 -41.70
N LYS A 40 -57.34 6.85 -42.38
CA LYS A 40 -58.07 7.66 -43.37
C LYS A 40 -58.67 6.81 -44.50
N ALA A 41 -57.91 5.85 -45.02
CA ALA A 41 -58.40 4.96 -46.07
C ALA A 41 -59.57 4.08 -45.59
N GLU A 42 -59.61 3.69 -44.32
CA GLU A 42 -60.75 2.96 -43.73
C GLU A 42 -61.93 3.90 -43.49
N GLN A 43 -61.68 5.10 -42.99
CA GLN A 43 -62.67 6.16 -42.78
C GLN A 43 -63.40 6.52 -44.08
N ASP A 44 -62.70 6.62 -45.21
CA ASP A 44 -63.29 6.89 -46.52
C ASP A 44 -64.24 5.77 -46.97
N LYS A 45 -63.88 4.50 -46.70
CA LYS A 45 -64.75 3.34 -47.00
C LYS A 45 -66.00 3.35 -46.11
N GLU A 46 -65.83 3.63 -44.82
CA GLU A 46 -66.93 3.73 -43.88
C GLU A 46 -67.86 4.90 -44.20
N LEU A 47 -67.29 6.05 -44.61
CA LEU A 47 -68.05 7.23 -45.04
C LEU A 47 -68.92 6.88 -46.27
N SER A 48 -68.35 6.17 -47.24
CA SER A 48 -69.10 5.69 -48.40
C SER A 48 -70.27 4.78 -48.01
N LYS A 49 -70.04 3.83 -47.09
CA LYS A 49 -71.10 2.96 -46.55
C LYS A 49 -72.18 3.76 -45.81
N PHE A 50 -71.78 4.72 -44.97
CA PHE A 50 -72.68 5.59 -44.21
C PHE A 50 -73.57 6.44 -45.13
N GLN A 51 -72.98 7.08 -46.15
CA GLN A 51 -73.72 7.86 -47.14
C GLN A 51 -74.74 7.01 -47.92
N ASN A 52 -74.38 5.78 -48.28
CA ASN A 52 -75.30 4.84 -48.94
C ASN A 52 -76.45 4.42 -48.02
N MET A 53 -76.17 4.19 -46.73
CA MET A 53 -77.20 3.90 -45.73
C MET A 53 -78.19 5.07 -45.56
N LEU A 54 -77.70 6.32 -45.49
CA LEU A 54 -78.55 7.51 -45.44
C LEU A 54 -79.43 7.66 -46.71
N LYS A 55 -78.85 7.41 -47.90
CA LYS A 55 -79.62 7.43 -49.16
C LYS A 55 -80.73 6.39 -49.17
N ASN A 56 -80.46 5.17 -48.69
CA ASN A 56 -81.47 4.11 -48.62
C ASN A 56 -82.56 4.45 -47.61
N ARG A 57 -82.19 4.95 -46.42
CA ARG A 57 -83.15 5.38 -45.40
C ARG A 57 -84.09 6.46 -45.90
N LYS A 58 -83.58 7.42 -46.67
CA LYS A 58 -84.39 8.46 -47.32
C LYS A 58 -85.39 7.89 -48.35
N LYS A 59 -85.04 6.80 -49.05
CA LYS A 59 -85.95 6.11 -49.98
C LYS A 59 -87.06 5.35 -49.23
N GLU A 60 -86.71 4.61 -48.18
CA GLU A 60 -87.67 3.89 -47.32
C GLU A 60 -88.73 4.84 -46.77
N VAL A 61 -88.29 5.95 -46.16
CA VAL A 61 -89.18 6.95 -45.59
C VAL A 61 -90.09 7.59 -46.65
N LYS A 62 -89.58 7.84 -47.86
CA LYS A 62 -90.41 8.33 -48.97
C LYS A 62 -91.47 7.31 -49.39
N GLN A 63 -91.13 6.02 -49.39
CA GLN A 63 -92.04 4.93 -49.74
C GLN A 63 -93.14 4.74 -48.68
N GLU A 64 -92.81 4.91 -47.40
CA GLU A 64 -93.79 4.91 -46.29
C GLU A 64 -94.82 6.05 -46.43
N VAL A 65 -94.37 7.24 -46.81
CA VAL A 65 -95.27 8.38 -47.10
C VAL A 65 -96.17 8.09 -48.30
N GLU A 66 -95.69 7.36 -49.31
CA GLU A 66 -96.45 7.01 -50.51
C GLU A 66 -97.58 5.99 -50.22
N GLN A 67 -97.46 5.18 -49.17
CA GLN A 67 -98.50 4.26 -48.69
C GLN A 67 -99.59 4.95 -47.85
N SER A 68 -99.39 6.21 -47.44
CA SER A 68 -100.35 6.96 -46.62
C SER A 68 -101.56 7.47 -47.43
N PRO A 69 -102.68 7.89 -46.81
CA PRO A 69 -103.84 8.44 -47.52
C PRO A 69 -103.50 9.71 -48.33
N LYS A 70 -103.95 9.79 -49.59
CA LYS A 70 -103.58 10.86 -50.56
C LYS A 70 -103.71 12.29 -50.02
N PHE A 71 -104.72 12.57 -49.20
CA PHE A 71 -104.97 13.90 -48.63
C PHE A 71 -103.95 14.33 -47.57
N MET A 72 -103.27 13.39 -46.89
CA MET A 72 -102.25 13.69 -45.86
C MET A 72 -100.81 13.64 -46.38
N ARG A 73 -100.57 13.04 -47.55
CA ARG A 73 -99.21 12.83 -48.10
C ARG A 73 -98.40 14.12 -48.19
N ARG A 74 -99.04 15.24 -48.58
CA ARG A 74 -98.34 16.53 -48.77
C ARG A 74 -97.81 17.10 -47.45
N GLU A 75 -98.60 17.01 -46.40
CA GLU A 75 -98.25 17.53 -45.08
C GLU A 75 -97.26 16.61 -44.36
N LEU A 76 -97.49 15.29 -44.41
CA LEU A 76 -96.54 14.28 -43.93
C LEU A 76 -95.17 14.38 -44.61
N MET A 77 -95.13 14.54 -45.94
CA MET A 77 -93.87 14.68 -46.67
C MET A 77 -93.09 15.94 -46.28
N LYS A 78 -93.78 17.04 -45.93
CA LYS A 78 -93.14 18.28 -45.51
C LYS A 78 -92.50 18.12 -44.12
N LEU A 79 -93.26 17.59 -43.17
CA LEU A 79 -92.81 17.38 -41.79
C LEU A 79 -91.67 16.34 -41.71
N LEU A 80 -91.82 15.21 -42.40
CA LEU A 80 -90.76 14.18 -42.45
C LEU A 80 -89.50 14.65 -43.16
N LYS A 81 -89.59 15.55 -44.14
CA LYS A 81 -88.39 16.05 -44.83
C LYS A 81 -87.55 16.95 -43.93
N GLU A 82 -88.19 17.78 -43.10
CA GLU A 82 -87.51 18.62 -42.11
C GLU A 82 -86.89 17.77 -40.99
N ASP A 83 -87.66 16.83 -40.43
CA ASP A 83 -87.18 15.91 -39.38
C ASP A 83 -86.02 15.01 -39.87
N LEU A 84 -86.16 14.43 -41.07
CA LEU A 84 -85.12 13.59 -41.67
C LEU A 84 -83.85 14.40 -41.97
N SER A 85 -83.97 15.68 -42.33
CA SER A 85 -82.81 16.56 -42.54
C SER A 85 -82.08 16.84 -41.23
N LEU A 86 -82.80 17.12 -40.13
CA LEU A 86 -82.22 17.33 -38.81
C LEU A 86 -81.52 16.07 -38.30
N ILE A 87 -82.19 14.92 -38.34
CA ILE A 87 -81.64 13.63 -37.93
C ILE A 87 -80.43 13.24 -38.78
N GLN A 88 -80.49 13.48 -40.11
CA GLN A 88 -79.36 13.21 -40.99
C GLN A 88 -78.14 14.06 -40.63
N THR A 89 -78.34 15.36 -40.38
CA THR A 89 -77.25 16.28 -40.02
C THR A 89 -76.63 15.90 -38.67
N ALA A 90 -77.45 15.54 -37.68
CA ALA A 90 -76.98 15.08 -36.38
C ALA A 90 -76.17 13.78 -36.48
N LYS A 91 -76.67 12.78 -37.23
CA LYS A 91 -75.95 11.51 -37.45
C LYS A 91 -74.65 11.68 -38.23
N GLU A 92 -74.62 12.59 -39.20
CA GLU A 92 -73.41 12.89 -39.97
C GLU A 92 -72.36 13.59 -39.11
N GLN A 93 -72.76 14.52 -38.24
CA GLN A 93 -71.86 15.13 -37.27
C GLN A 93 -71.30 14.11 -36.27
N GLU A 94 -72.15 13.26 -35.70
CA GLU A 94 -71.72 12.20 -34.77
C GLU A 94 -70.73 11.23 -35.44
N PHE A 95 -71.02 10.82 -36.68
CA PHE A 95 -70.14 9.95 -37.46
C PHE A 95 -68.76 10.57 -37.70
N LEU A 96 -68.72 11.82 -38.18
CA LEU A 96 -67.46 12.53 -38.43
C LEU A 96 -66.68 12.77 -37.12
N GLN A 97 -67.37 13.11 -36.04
CA GLN A 97 -66.74 13.28 -34.74
C GLN A 97 -66.12 11.98 -34.24
N LYS A 98 -66.82 10.85 -34.39
CA LYS A 98 -66.31 9.54 -33.99
C LYS A 98 -65.07 9.16 -34.80
N GLN A 99 -65.10 9.33 -36.12
CA GLN A 99 -63.93 9.09 -36.97
C GLN A 99 -62.74 9.95 -36.54
N GLN A 100 -62.96 11.24 -36.29
CA GLN A 100 -61.89 12.14 -35.84
C GLN A 100 -61.31 11.69 -34.48
N GLN A 101 -62.16 11.29 -33.52
CA GLN A 101 -61.72 10.79 -32.21
C GLN A 101 -60.90 9.50 -32.32
N GLU A 102 -61.28 8.57 -33.19
CA GLU A 102 -60.55 7.32 -33.40
C GLU A 102 -59.17 7.57 -34.01
N LEU A 103 -59.08 8.45 -35.02
CA LEU A 103 -57.81 8.88 -35.61
C LEU A 103 -56.91 9.54 -34.56
N ASP A 104 -57.43 10.54 -33.84
CA ASP A 104 -56.66 11.25 -32.81
C ASP A 104 -56.23 10.31 -31.68
N GLY A 105 -57.09 9.37 -31.28
CA GLY A 105 -56.79 8.35 -30.28
C GLY A 105 -55.65 7.43 -30.69
N ALA A 106 -55.67 6.93 -31.94
CA ALA A 106 -54.61 6.08 -32.47
C ALA A 106 -53.26 6.82 -32.58
N LEU A 107 -53.26 8.04 -33.12
CA LEU A 107 -52.05 8.85 -33.24
C LEU A 107 -51.47 9.23 -31.88
N LYS A 108 -52.32 9.59 -30.91
CA LYS A 108 -51.88 9.87 -29.53
C LYS A 108 -51.22 8.66 -28.88
N LYS A 109 -51.75 7.44 -29.07
CA LYS A 109 -51.14 6.21 -28.55
C LYS A 109 -49.73 6.01 -29.12
N ILE A 110 -49.56 6.19 -30.42
CA ILE A 110 -48.24 6.08 -31.07
C ILE A 110 -47.27 7.14 -30.53
N ILE A 111 -47.70 8.40 -30.39
CA ILE A 111 -46.88 9.48 -29.82
C ILE A 111 -46.48 9.16 -28.38
N GLN A 112 -47.42 8.67 -27.56
CA GLN A 112 -47.16 8.33 -26.16
C GLN A 112 -46.16 7.17 -26.04
N GLN A 113 -46.27 6.16 -26.90
CA GLN A 113 -45.32 5.05 -26.96
C GLN A 113 -43.91 5.54 -27.27
N HIS A 114 -43.74 6.44 -28.25
CA HIS A 114 -42.43 7.01 -28.58
C HIS A 114 -41.83 7.85 -27.47
N LYS A 115 -42.64 8.69 -26.81
CA LYS A 115 -42.19 9.43 -25.62
C LYS A 115 -41.68 8.49 -24.54
N HIS A 116 -42.34 7.35 -24.34
CA HIS A 116 -41.92 6.35 -23.37
C HIS A 116 -40.62 5.63 -23.79
N GLU A 117 -40.48 5.28 -25.06
CA GLU A 117 -39.27 4.66 -25.61
C GLU A 117 -38.06 5.60 -25.51
N ILE A 118 -38.19 6.88 -25.89
CA ILE A 118 -37.13 7.90 -25.73
C ILE A 118 -36.74 8.00 -24.26
N ALA A 119 -37.70 8.23 -23.36
CA ALA A 119 -37.41 8.41 -21.94
C ALA A 119 -36.69 7.20 -21.32
N THR A 120 -37.00 5.99 -21.81
CA THR A 120 -36.33 4.77 -21.36
C THR A 120 -34.88 4.73 -21.82
N ILE A 121 -34.61 5.03 -23.10
CA ILE A 121 -33.26 5.03 -23.67
C ILE A 121 -32.39 6.13 -23.04
N GLU A 122 -32.94 7.32 -22.82
CA GLU A 122 -32.24 8.41 -22.15
C GLU A 122 -31.85 8.03 -20.73
N ARG A 123 -32.78 7.43 -19.97
CA ARG A 123 -32.53 6.94 -18.62
C ARG A 123 -31.45 5.86 -18.59
N ASP A 124 -31.51 4.89 -19.50
CA ASP A 124 -30.54 3.79 -19.55
C ASP A 124 -29.14 4.29 -19.93
N CYS A 125 -29.05 5.21 -20.90
CA CYS A 125 -27.81 5.85 -21.27
C CYS A 125 -27.22 6.64 -20.10
N LEU A 126 -28.03 7.45 -19.42
CA LEU A 126 -27.61 8.22 -18.26
C LEU A 126 -27.09 7.32 -17.14
N ASN A 127 -27.80 6.23 -16.84
CA ASN A 127 -27.38 5.25 -15.84
C ASN A 127 -26.04 4.62 -16.21
N HIS A 128 -25.86 4.21 -17.45
CA HIS A 128 -24.61 3.60 -17.91
C HIS A 128 -23.45 4.60 -17.88
N LYS A 129 -23.68 5.85 -18.29
CA LYS A 129 -22.69 6.93 -18.18
C LYS A 129 -22.27 7.16 -16.72
N GLN A 130 -23.23 7.24 -15.79
CA GLN A 130 -22.93 7.39 -14.38
C GLN A 130 -22.14 6.20 -13.83
N GLN A 131 -22.49 4.97 -14.23
CA GLN A 131 -21.77 3.78 -13.81
C GLN A 131 -20.32 3.79 -14.29
N LEU A 132 -20.06 4.17 -15.55
CA LEU A 132 -18.71 4.34 -16.08
C LEU A 132 -17.92 5.41 -15.33
N MET A 133 -18.55 6.55 -15.02
CA MET A 133 -17.91 7.62 -14.24
C MET A 133 -17.52 7.15 -12.82
N ARG A 134 -18.43 6.45 -12.13
CA ARG A 134 -18.15 5.86 -10.82
C ARG A 134 -17.03 4.82 -10.89
N ALA A 135 -17.05 3.94 -11.89
CA ALA A 135 -16.01 2.93 -12.09
C ALA A 135 -14.63 3.56 -12.38
N ARG A 136 -14.61 4.64 -13.17
CA ARG A 136 -13.40 5.44 -13.43
C ARG A 136 -12.85 6.04 -12.15
N GLU A 137 -13.69 6.69 -11.35
CA GLU A 137 -13.29 7.27 -10.06
C GLU A 137 -12.77 6.19 -9.12
N ALA A 138 -13.51 5.10 -8.93
CA ALA A 138 -13.09 3.97 -8.10
C ALA A 138 -11.72 3.41 -8.53
N ALA A 139 -11.49 3.27 -9.83
CA ALA A 139 -10.20 2.79 -10.35
C ALA A 139 -9.04 3.79 -10.12
N MET A 140 -9.31 5.10 -10.12
CA MET A 140 -8.30 6.11 -9.75
C MET A 140 -7.99 6.04 -8.26
N TRP A 141 -9.02 5.96 -7.41
CA TRP A 141 -8.86 5.82 -5.96
C TRP A 141 -8.06 4.57 -5.59
N GLU A 142 -8.39 3.41 -6.16
CA GLU A 142 -7.67 2.16 -5.91
C GLU A 142 -6.19 2.26 -6.34
N GLN A 143 -5.93 2.94 -7.47
CA GLN A 143 -4.56 3.16 -7.94
C GLN A 143 -3.77 4.09 -7.00
N GLU A 144 -4.38 5.18 -6.55
CA GLU A 144 -3.75 6.10 -5.60
C GLU A 144 -3.49 5.42 -4.25
N GLU A 145 -4.46 4.67 -3.73
CA GLU A 145 -4.30 3.89 -2.50
C GLU A 145 -3.14 2.90 -2.64
N ARG A 146 -3.08 2.14 -3.73
CA ARG A 146 -1.99 1.19 -3.99
C ARG A 146 -0.63 1.88 -4.03
N HIS A 147 -0.51 3.00 -4.74
CA HIS A 147 0.75 3.76 -4.78
C HIS A 147 1.17 4.28 -3.40
N LEU A 148 0.21 4.75 -2.59
CA LEU A 148 0.49 5.20 -1.22
C LEU A 148 0.94 4.05 -0.33
N GLN A 149 0.29 2.89 -0.42
CA GLN A 149 0.69 1.68 0.30
C GLN A 149 2.10 1.23 -0.10
N GLU A 150 2.40 1.16 -1.40
CA GLU A 150 3.72 0.80 -1.92
C GLU A 150 4.80 1.78 -1.42
N LYS A 151 4.54 3.09 -1.48
CA LYS A 151 5.45 4.11 -0.96
C LYS A 151 5.69 3.95 0.54
N HIS A 152 4.65 3.66 1.32
CA HIS A 152 4.78 3.43 2.76
C HIS A 152 5.64 2.20 3.05
N GLN A 153 5.40 1.07 2.36
CA GLN A 153 6.20 -0.14 2.55
C GLN A 153 7.66 0.08 2.17
N LEU A 154 7.93 0.79 1.07
CA LEU A 154 9.28 1.12 0.66
C LEU A 154 10.00 1.97 1.72
N LEU A 155 9.35 3.01 2.23
CA LEU A 155 9.93 3.87 3.28
C LEU A 155 10.19 3.09 4.57
N LYS A 156 9.25 2.23 4.95
CA LYS A 156 9.39 1.34 6.11
C LYS A 156 10.58 0.39 5.94
N GLN A 157 10.78 -0.18 4.76
CA GLN A 157 11.92 -1.05 4.47
C GLN A 157 13.23 -0.26 4.51
N GLN A 158 13.27 0.93 3.90
CA GLN A 158 14.44 1.81 3.92
C GLN A 158 14.88 2.18 5.34
N LEU A 159 13.93 2.47 6.23
CA LEU A 159 14.22 2.74 7.65
C LEU A 159 14.83 1.53 8.35
N LYS A 160 14.29 0.32 8.10
CA LYS A 160 14.85 -0.92 8.64
C LYS A 160 16.28 -1.14 8.15
N ASP A 161 16.50 -1.00 6.84
CA ASP A 161 17.82 -1.21 6.24
C ASP A 161 18.84 -0.20 6.76
N GLN A 162 18.43 1.07 6.93
CA GLN A 162 19.27 2.10 7.54
C GLN A 162 19.63 1.75 8.99
N TYR A 163 18.64 1.32 9.78
CA TYR A 163 18.87 0.89 11.16
C TYR A 163 19.85 -0.30 11.23
N PHE A 164 19.63 -1.34 10.41
CA PHE A 164 20.52 -2.50 10.36
C PHE A 164 21.94 -2.12 9.93
N MET A 165 22.07 -1.24 8.94
CA MET A 165 23.37 -0.75 8.48
C MET A 165 24.10 0.02 9.59
N GLN A 166 23.43 0.94 10.28
CA GLN A 166 24.01 1.68 11.40
C GLN A 166 24.44 0.75 12.54
N ARG A 167 23.58 -0.20 12.92
CA ARG A 167 23.90 -1.20 13.93
C ARG A 167 25.10 -2.06 13.52
N HIS A 168 25.15 -2.51 12.27
CA HIS A 168 26.27 -3.30 11.76
C HIS A 168 27.58 -2.51 11.76
N GLN A 169 27.56 -1.23 11.36
CA GLN A 169 28.73 -0.37 11.40
C GLN A 169 29.24 -0.16 12.83
N LEU A 170 28.35 0.01 13.80
CA LEU A 170 28.71 0.17 15.21
C LEU A 170 29.35 -1.12 15.76
N LEU A 171 28.78 -2.29 15.45
CA LEU A 171 29.37 -3.58 15.81
C LEU A 171 30.76 -3.76 15.18
N LYS A 172 30.92 -3.40 13.91
CA LYS A 172 32.22 -3.47 13.21
C LYS A 172 33.25 -2.51 13.79
N ARG A 173 32.84 -1.32 14.23
CA ARG A 173 33.74 -0.38 14.94
C ARG A 173 34.21 -0.99 16.26
N HIS A 174 33.28 -1.54 17.04
CA HIS A 174 33.61 -2.16 18.31
C HIS A 174 34.53 -3.38 18.15
N GLU A 175 34.30 -4.23 17.15
CA GLU A 175 35.20 -5.36 16.83
C GLU A 175 36.66 -4.87 16.62
N LYS A 176 36.84 -3.77 15.88
CA LYS A 176 38.17 -3.17 15.67
C LYS A 176 38.76 -2.57 16.95
N GLU A 177 37.96 -1.92 17.80
CA GLU A 177 38.41 -1.38 19.08
C GLU A 177 38.85 -2.51 20.03
N MET A 178 38.12 -3.61 20.06
CA MET A 178 38.48 -4.81 20.82
C MET A 178 39.79 -5.43 20.34
N GLU A 179 39.97 -5.57 19.02
CA GLU A 179 41.24 -6.06 18.45
C GLU A 179 42.42 -5.15 18.83
N GLN A 180 42.21 -3.83 18.80
CA GLN A 180 43.24 -2.86 19.21
C GLN A 180 43.59 -3.00 20.69
N MET A 181 42.59 -3.13 21.57
CA MET A 181 42.78 -3.33 23.01
C MET A 181 43.53 -4.64 23.31
N GLN A 182 43.15 -5.73 22.64
CA GLN A 182 43.85 -7.02 22.78
C GLN A 182 45.31 -6.92 22.36
N ARG A 183 45.59 -6.30 21.21
CA ARG A 183 46.97 -6.07 20.74
C ARG A 183 47.77 -5.20 21.69
N TYR A 184 47.15 -4.17 22.26
CA TYR A 184 47.79 -3.30 23.27
C TYR A 184 48.14 -4.08 24.54
N ASN A 185 47.18 -4.80 25.12
CA ASN A 185 47.40 -5.65 26.29
C ASN A 185 48.50 -6.70 26.04
N GLN A 186 48.50 -7.33 24.85
CA GLN A 186 49.53 -8.31 24.49
C GLN A 186 50.94 -7.68 24.46
N ARG A 187 51.08 -6.45 23.94
CA ARG A 187 52.36 -5.73 23.97
C ARG A 187 52.82 -5.43 25.39
N LEU A 188 51.92 -4.99 26.28
CA LEU A 188 52.27 -4.73 27.68
C LEU A 188 52.78 -6.00 28.38
N ILE A 189 52.11 -7.13 28.17
CA ILE A 189 52.50 -8.43 28.70
C ILE A 189 53.89 -8.82 28.19
N GLU A 190 54.14 -8.65 26.89
CA GLU A 190 55.42 -9.00 26.28
C GLU A 190 56.55 -8.09 26.76
N GLU A 191 56.31 -6.79 26.91
CA GLU A 191 57.27 -5.85 27.51
C GLU A 191 57.62 -6.22 28.95
N MET A 192 56.64 -6.62 29.75
CA MET A 192 56.87 -7.07 31.13
C MET A 192 57.65 -8.37 31.19
N LYS A 193 57.33 -9.35 30.34
CA LYS A 193 58.13 -10.59 30.21
C LYS A 193 59.56 -10.30 29.82
N ASN A 194 59.77 -9.41 28.85
CA ASN A 194 61.10 -8.99 28.40
C ASN A 194 61.90 -8.32 29.52
N ARG A 195 61.28 -7.42 30.28
CA ARG A 195 61.90 -6.79 31.46
C ARG A 195 62.29 -7.83 32.51
N GLN A 196 61.39 -8.76 32.84
CA GLN A 196 61.65 -9.82 33.80
C GLN A 196 62.74 -10.79 33.32
N ALA A 197 62.82 -11.09 32.02
CA ALA A 197 63.88 -11.91 31.45
C ALA A 197 65.25 -11.22 31.58
N GLN A 198 65.33 -9.91 31.30
CA GLN A 198 66.55 -9.11 31.48
C GLN A 198 66.99 -9.06 32.95
N GLU A 199 66.05 -8.82 33.87
CA GLU A 199 66.32 -8.80 35.32
C GLU A 199 66.81 -10.16 35.84
N ARG A 200 66.18 -11.26 35.41
CA ARG A 200 66.61 -12.63 35.72
C ARG A 200 68.01 -12.93 35.18
N GLY A 201 68.34 -12.46 33.98
CA GLY A 201 69.67 -12.64 33.38
C GLY A 201 70.78 -11.82 34.08
N ARG A 202 70.44 -10.64 34.62
CA ARG A 202 71.41 -9.77 35.32
C ARG A 202 71.68 -10.20 36.77
N LEU A 203 70.67 -10.73 37.47
CA LEU A 203 70.76 -11.04 38.89
C LEU A 203 71.95 -11.95 39.27
N PRO A 204 72.25 -13.06 38.57
CA PRO A 204 73.40 -13.91 38.92
C PRO A 204 74.74 -13.18 38.86
N LYS A 205 74.89 -12.24 37.90
CA LYS A 205 76.12 -11.44 37.78
C LYS A 205 76.27 -10.48 38.97
N ILE A 206 75.17 -9.84 39.36
CA ILE A 206 75.11 -8.94 40.53
C ILE A 206 75.42 -9.74 41.81
N GLN A 207 74.78 -10.89 42.01
CA GLN A 207 75.00 -11.76 43.18
C GLN A 207 76.47 -12.21 43.32
N ARG A 208 77.14 -12.56 42.22
CA ARG A 208 78.57 -12.90 42.24
C ARG A 208 79.44 -11.71 42.65
N GLY A 209 79.15 -10.51 42.11
CA GLY A 209 79.86 -9.28 42.48
C GLY A 209 79.71 -8.96 43.96
N ASP A 210 78.47 -8.98 44.46
CA ASP A 210 78.14 -8.70 45.85
C ASP A 210 78.76 -9.73 46.81
N ALA A 211 78.70 -11.02 46.47
CA ALA A 211 79.30 -12.06 47.29
C ALA A 211 80.82 -11.91 47.40
N LYS A 212 81.49 -11.51 46.31
CA LYS A 212 82.93 -11.22 46.33
C LYS A 212 83.25 -10.06 47.28
N THR A 213 82.48 -8.97 47.20
CA THR A 213 82.64 -7.81 48.07
C THR A 213 82.34 -8.15 49.54
N ARG A 214 81.24 -8.85 49.81
CA ARG A 214 80.84 -9.30 51.16
C ARG A 214 81.87 -10.25 51.78
N MET A 215 82.39 -11.20 51.00
CA MET A 215 83.47 -12.11 51.44
C MET A 215 84.76 -11.34 51.77
N ALA A 216 85.15 -10.35 50.96
CA ALA A 216 86.32 -9.52 51.25
C ALA A 216 86.14 -8.71 52.55
N MET A 217 84.95 -8.14 52.76
CA MET A 217 84.59 -7.44 53.99
C MET A 217 84.61 -8.37 55.21
N PHE A 218 84.06 -9.59 55.09
CA PHE A 218 84.07 -10.58 56.17
C PHE A 218 85.48 -11.03 56.54
N LYS A 219 86.33 -11.31 55.55
CA LYS A 219 87.76 -11.63 55.78
C LYS A 219 88.50 -10.48 56.47
N LYS A 220 88.21 -9.22 56.10
CA LYS A 220 88.78 -8.05 56.76
C LYS A 220 88.29 -7.93 58.21
N SER A 221 87.00 -8.17 58.46
CA SER A 221 86.44 -8.19 59.81
C SER A 221 87.06 -9.29 60.66
N LEU A 222 87.21 -10.51 60.14
CA LEU A 222 87.84 -11.62 60.87
C LEU A 222 89.27 -11.27 61.34
N ARG A 223 90.06 -10.57 60.52
CA ARG A 223 91.41 -10.10 60.90
C ARG A 223 91.40 -9.08 62.04
N ILE A 224 90.32 -8.31 62.19
CA ILE A 224 90.20 -7.27 63.21
C ILE A 224 89.64 -7.85 64.52
N THR A 225 88.72 -8.81 64.45
CA THR A 225 87.95 -9.30 65.61
C THR A 225 88.49 -10.61 66.20
N SER A 226 89.35 -11.36 65.51
CA SER A 226 89.82 -12.67 65.98
C SER A 226 91.08 -12.54 66.85
N ALA A 227 90.96 -12.74 68.16
CA ALA A 227 92.07 -13.14 69.04
C ALA A 227 92.55 -14.56 68.64
N PRO A 228 93.78 -15.03 69.00
CA PRO A 228 94.50 -16.08 68.29
C PRO A 228 93.74 -17.41 68.29
N GLY A 229 92.90 -17.60 67.27
CA GLY A 229 92.24 -18.85 66.95
C GLY A 229 93.12 -19.66 66.02
N THR A 230 92.95 -20.98 66.01
CA THR A 230 93.70 -21.83 65.09
C THR A 230 93.26 -21.55 63.64
N PRO A 231 94.17 -21.70 62.65
CA PRO A 231 93.83 -21.53 61.23
C PRO A 231 92.65 -22.38 60.74
N GLU A 232 92.29 -23.42 61.49
CA GLU A 232 91.15 -24.29 61.23
C GLU A 232 89.81 -23.65 61.62
N GLN A 233 89.77 -22.91 62.75
CA GLN A 233 88.57 -22.18 63.19
C GLN A 233 88.23 -21.02 62.23
N GLU A 234 89.24 -20.36 61.66
CA GLU A 234 89.03 -19.33 60.65
C GLU A 234 88.47 -19.90 59.34
N ARG A 235 88.94 -21.07 58.91
CA ARG A 235 88.40 -21.77 57.73
C ARG A 235 86.94 -22.16 57.93
N GLU A 236 86.59 -22.66 59.10
CA GLU A 236 85.22 -23.04 59.42
C GLU A 236 84.28 -21.81 59.45
N LYS A 237 84.71 -20.68 60.02
CA LYS A 237 83.96 -19.42 59.98
C LYS A 237 83.75 -18.90 58.54
N ILE A 238 84.75 -19.02 57.67
CA ILE A 238 84.63 -18.66 56.24
C ILE A 238 83.63 -19.58 55.52
N LYS A 239 83.64 -20.89 55.82
CA LYS A 239 82.70 -21.86 55.26
C LYS A 239 81.27 -21.59 55.69
N GLN A 240 81.04 -21.27 56.97
CA GLN A 240 79.73 -20.89 57.49
C GLN A 240 79.20 -19.60 56.85
N PHE A 241 80.07 -18.59 56.68
CA PHE A 241 79.70 -17.37 55.97
C PHE A 241 79.34 -17.63 54.50
N ALA A 242 80.10 -18.48 53.80
CA ALA A 242 79.80 -18.86 52.42
C ALA A 242 78.43 -19.58 52.31
N ALA A 243 78.11 -20.49 53.23
CA ALA A 243 76.81 -21.16 53.29
C ALA A 243 75.66 -20.17 53.60
N GLN A 244 75.89 -19.20 54.50
CA GLN A 244 74.93 -18.14 54.80
C GLN A 244 74.70 -17.22 53.60
N GLU A 245 75.76 -16.86 52.87
CA GLU A 245 75.69 -16.04 51.66
C GLU A 245 74.96 -16.78 50.52
N GLU A 246 75.18 -18.08 50.36
CA GLU A 246 74.44 -18.91 49.40
C GLU A 246 72.94 -18.96 49.74
N LYS A 247 72.59 -19.11 51.03
CA LYS A 247 71.21 -19.04 51.50
C LYS A 247 70.57 -17.67 51.21
N ARG A 248 71.32 -16.57 51.41
CA ARG A 248 70.87 -15.20 51.07
C ARG A 248 70.57 -15.08 49.58
N GLN A 249 71.48 -15.54 48.72
CA GLN A 249 71.30 -15.49 47.27
C GLN A 249 70.10 -16.33 46.80
N LYS A 250 69.89 -17.51 47.40
CA LYS A 250 68.72 -18.35 47.11
C LYS A 250 67.42 -17.65 47.49
N ASN A 251 67.37 -17.03 48.67
CA ASN A 251 66.20 -16.27 49.12
C ASN A 251 65.92 -15.05 48.24
N GLU A 252 66.97 -14.33 47.80
CA GLU A 252 66.84 -13.20 46.89
C GLU A 252 66.29 -13.62 45.52
N ARG A 253 66.73 -14.76 44.97
CA ARG A 253 66.15 -15.34 43.74
C ARG A 253 64.68 -15.70 43.91
N LEU A 254 64.33 -16.31 45.04
CA LEU A 254 62.94 -16.65 45.35
C LEU A 254 62.07 -15.38 45.47
N HIS A 255 62.56 -14.36 46.17
CA HIS A 255 61.86 -13.09 46.30
C HIS A 255 61.67 -12.37 44.96
N GLN A 256 62.71 -12.36 44.10
CA GLN A 256 62.60 -11.81 42.75
C GLN A 256 61.54 -12.57 41.93
N HIS A 257 61.54 -13.91 41.99
CA HIS A 257 60.55 -14.72 41.29
C HIS A 257 59.12 -14.43 41.76
N GLN A 258 58.90 -14.38 43.08
CA GLN A 258 57.59 -14.03 43.65
C GLN A 258 57.14 -12.61 43.24
N LYS A 259 58.06 -11.65 43.21
CA LYS A 259 57.78 -10.30 42.73
C LYS A 259 57.36 -10.31 41.25
N HIS A 260 58.06 -11.05 40.40
CA HIS A 260 57.74 -11.19 38.98
C HIS A 260 56.36 -11.84 38.77
N GLU A 261 56.05 -12.90 39.52
CA GLU A 261 54.74 -13.57 39.49
C GLU A 261 53.60 -12.63 39.88
N ASN A 262 53.76 -11.88 40.98
CA ASN A 262 52.73 -10.93 41.42
C ASN A 262 52.52 -9.82 40.39
N GLN A 263 53.60 -9.23 39.86
CA GLN A 263 53.49 -8.21 38.80
C GLN A 263 52.80 -8.72 37.53
N MET A 264 53.06 -9.98 37.14
CA MET A 264 52.39 -10.60 36.00
C MET A 264 50.90 -10.81 36.27
N ARG A 265 50.54 -11.26 37.48
CA ARG A 265 49.15 -11.45 37.89
C ARG A 265 48.38 -10.12 37.87
N ASP A 266 48.95 -9.08 38.46
CA ASP A 266 48.32 -7.76 38.54
C ASP A 266 48.11 -7.16 37.14
N LEU A 267 49.11 -7.29 36.26
CA LEU A 267 49.00 -6.84 34.87
C LEU A 267 47.92 -7.62 34.11
N GLN A 268 47.84 -8.94 34.29
CA GLN A 268 46.82 -9.76 33.65
C GLN A 268 45.42 -9.33 34.10
N LEU A 269 45.22 -9.10 35.40
CA LEU A 269 43.96 -8.60 35.94
C LEU A 269 43.60 -7.23 35.37
N GLN A 270 44.57 -6.33 35.20
CA GLN A 270 44.36 -5.04 34.56
C GLN A 270 43.95 -5.20 33.09
N CYS A 271 44.63 -6.06 32.32
CA CYS A 271 44.28 -6.35 30.94
C CYS A 271 42.84 -6.90 30.82
N ASP A 272 42.46 -7.80 31.72
CA ASP A 272 41.12 -8.38 31.77
C ASP A 272 40.06 -7.34 32.20
N SER A 273 40.42 -6.36 33.04
CA SER A 273 39.55 -5.23 33.40
C SER A 273 39.31 -4.33 32.19
N ASN A 274 40.38 -3.94 31.48
CA ASN A 274 40.30 -3.09 30.29
C ASN A 274 39.37 -3.70 29.22
N ILE A 275 39.46 -5.02 29.02
CA ILE A 275 38.58 -5.74 28.07
C ILE A 275 37.13 -5.69 28.55
N ARG A 276 36.88 -5.94 29.83
CA ARG A 276 35.52 -5.93 30.40
C ARG A 276 34.87 -4.54 30.34
N GLU A 277 35.62 -3.48 30.65
CA GLU A 277 35.15 -2.10 30.54
C GLU A 277 34.79 -1.75 29.10
N LEU A 278 35.64 -2.12 28.14
CA LEU A 278 35.37 -1.88 26.72
C LEU A 278 34.12 -2.63 26.22
N GLN A 279 33.90 -3.87 26.69
CA GLN A 279 32.67 -4.63 26.42
C GLN A 279 31.44 -3.99 27.06
N GLN A 280 31.54 -3.43 28.27
CA GLN A 280 30.42 -2.74 28.90
C GLN A 280 30.02 -1.47 28.13
N LEU A 281 31.00 -0.71 27.64
CA LEU A 281 30.75 0.45 26.78
C LEU A 281 30.01 0.04 25.50
N GLN A 282 30.34 -1.11 24.91
CA GLN A 282 29.60 -1.65 23.77
C GLN A 282 28.11 -1.83 24.09
N VAL A 283 27.81 -2.54 25.18
CA VAL A 283 26.43 -2.88 25.56
C VAL A 283 25.59 -1.61 25.75
N GLN A 284 26.18 -0.58 26.35
CA GLN A 284 25.52 0.71 26.56
C GLN A 284 25.30 1.50 25.26
N HIS A 285 26.15 1.32 24.24
CA HIS A 285 26.03 2.02 22.95
C HIS A 285 25.25 1.24 21.88
N THR A 286 25.04 -0.07 22.06
CA THR A 286 24.24 -0.91 21.14
C THR A 286 22.74 -0.96 21.45
N HIS A 287 22.33 -0.48 22.62
CA HIS A 287 20.93 -0.36 23.06
C HIS A 287 20.44 1.08 22.97
#